data_AF-A0A7Y9WTH6-F1
#
_entry.id   AF-A0A7Y9WTH6-F1
#
_cell.length_a   1.000
_cell.length_b   1.000
_cell.length_c   1.000
_cell.angle_alpha   90.00
_cell.angle_beta   90.00
_cell.angle_gamma   90.00
#
_symmetry.space_group_name_H-M   'P 1'
#
loop_
_entity.id
_entity.type
_entity.pdbx_description
1 polymer ?
#
loop_
_entity_poly.entity_id
_entity_poly.type
_entity_poly.pdbx_seq_one_letter_code
_entity_poly.pdbx_strand_id
1 'polypeptide(L)'
;MAKPILTVLLKGSFLDVFRFVEALLLPLGFSLANPGSGRVTHWSDDGEQIAIPRDMITNQASMSTPKNVQFWSTSSEDLFVSWVDASLGWWFSFHLDGVIPELRVALTTALSNSVLIESKLQYEDECAFRIDFD
;
A
#
# COMPACT_ATOMS: atom_id res chain seq x y z
N MET A 1 5.27 16.83 -13.80
CA MET A 1 6.43 15.93 -13.63
C MET A 1 5.89 14.53 -13.49
N ALA A 2 6.64 13.51 -13.92
CA ALA A 2 6.21 12.12 -13.82
C ALA A 2 6.07 11.70 -12.35
N LYS A 3 4.95 11.06 -12.00
CA LYS A 3 4.67 10.59 -10.62
C LYS A 3 4.89 9.09 -10.53
N PRO A 4 5.97 8.62 -9.90
CA PRO A 4 6.27 7.20 -9.84
C PRO A 4 5.33 6.45 -8.90
N ILE A 5 4.86 5.29 -9.36
CA ILE A 5 4.01 4.36 -8.61
C ILE A 5 4.71 3.01 -8.59
N LEU A 6 4.92 2.45 -7.40
CA LEU A 6 5.34 1.06 -7.27
C LEU A 6 4.09 0.19 -7.17
N THR A 7 3.95 -0.80 -8.04
CA THR A 7 2.81 -1.70 -8.03
C THR A 7 3.29 -3.13 -7.80
N VAL A 8 2.69 -3.82 -6.83
CA VAL A 8 3.02 -5.21 -6.45
C VAL A 8 1.75 -6.05 -6.42
N LEU A 9 1.82 -7.26 -6.97
CA LEU A 9 0.78 -8.28 -6.79
C LEU A 9 1.12 -9.10 -5.55
N LEU A 10 0.19 -9.19 -4.60
CA LEU A 10 0.33 -10.06 -3.43
C LEU A 10 -0.76 -11.12 -3.47
N LYS A 11 -0.36 -12.40 -3.48
CA LYS A 11 -1.30 -13.53 -3.50
C LYS A 11 -1.72 -13.90 -2.07
N GLY A 12 -3.01 -14.18 -1.87
CA GLY A 12 -3.59 -14.54 -0.58
C GLY A 12 -4.87 -13.79 -0.25
N SER A 13 -5.39 -14.01 0.97
CA SER A 13 -6.55 -13.26 1.47
C SER A 13 -6.18 -11.79 1.66
N PHE A 14 -7.14 -10.87 1.46
CA PHE A 14 -6.88 -9.44 1.66
C PHE A 14 -6.30 -9.13 3.05
N LEU A 15 -6.84 -9.79 4.08
CA LEU A 15 -6.40 -9.59 5.45
C LEU A 15 -4.92 -9.92 5.64
N ASP A 16 -4.45 -11.02 5.06
CA ASP A 16 -3.07 -11.47 5.21
C ASP A 16 -2.12 -10.56 4.42
N VAL A 17 -2.47 -10.22 3.18
CA VAL A 17 -1.63 -9.35 2.34
C VAL A 17 -1.60 -7.91 2.85
N PHE A 18 -2.71 -7.40 3.41
CA PHE A 18 -2.72 -6.07 4.02
C PHE A 18 -1.86 -6.02 5.28
N ARG A 19 -1.94 -7.05 6.14
CA ARG A 19 -1.04 -7.18 7.30
C ARG A 19 0.43 -7.27 6.89
N PHE A 20 0.71 -7.97 5.80
CA PHE A 20 2.05 -8.02 5.24
C PHE A 20 2.51 -6.63 4.79
N VAL A 21 1.68 -5.86 4.08
CA VAL A 21 2.01 -4.47 3.69
C VAL A 21 2.29 -3.60 4.92
N GLU A 22 1.46 -3.68 5.96
CA GLU A 22 1.70 -2.96 7.21
C GLU A 22 3.05 -3.35 7.85
N ALA A 23 3.35 -4.64 7.91
CA ALA A 23 4.59 -5.16 8.48
C ALA A 23 5.83 -4.77 7.66
N LEU A 24 5.69 -4.66 6.34
CA LEU A 24 6.75 -4.22 5.43
C LEU A 24 7.04 -2.72 5.58
N LEU A 25 6.00 -1.91 5.77
CA LEU A 25 6.09 -0.46 5.89
C LEU A 25 6.56 0.01 7.28
N LEU A 26 6.23 -0.74 8.34
CA LEU A 26 6.57 -0.35 9.71
C LEU A 26 8.08 -0.12 9.95
N PRO A 27 9.00 -1.00 9.52
CA PRO A 27 10.44 -0.77 9.64
C PRO A 27 10.96 0.43 8.83
N LEU A 28 10.21 0.86 7.81
CA LEU A 28 10.52 2.05 7.02
C LEU A 28 10.01 3.34 7.68
N GLY A 29 9.42 3.24 8.88
CA GLY A 29 8.92 4.37 9.66
C GLY A 29 7.47 4.74 9.37
N PHE A 30 6.75 3.96 8.57
CA PHE A 30 5.36 4.23 8.20
C PHE A 30 4.37 3.50 9.12
N SER A 31 3.39 4.21 9.66
CA SER A 31 2.29 3.65 10.45
C SER A 31 0.93 3.94 9.84
N LEU A 32 -0.02 3.01 9.96
CA LEU A 32 -1.36 3.19 9.40
C LEU A 32 -2.14 4.33 10.09
N ALA A 33 -1.98 4.48 11.41
CA ALA A 33 -2.57 5.59 12.13
C ALA A 33 -1.65 6.81 12.08
N ASN A 34 -2.21 7.98 11.78
CA ASN A 34 -1.47 9.24 11.80
C ASN A 34 -0.93 9.51 13.22
N PRO A 35 0.38 9.74 13.41
CA PRO A 35 0.96 9.95 14.74
C PRO A 35 0.40 11.15 15.51
N GLY A 36 -0.08 12.18 14.81
CA GLY A 36 -0.65 13.39 15.42
C GLY A 36 -2.12 13.27 15.83
N SER A 37 -2.91 12.43 15.13
CA SER A 37 -4.36 12.30 15.40
C SER A 37 -4.79 10.92 15.90
N GLY A 38 -3.95 9.89 15.75
CA GLY A 38 -4.27 8.50 16.02
C GLY A 38 -5.30 7.89 15.05
N ARG A 39 -5.69 8.62 13.99
CA ARG A 39 -6.74 8.20 13.05
C ARG A 39 -6.14 7.49 11.85
N VAL A 40 -6.88 6.50 11.35
CA VAL A 40 -6.67 5.91 10.03
C VAL A 40 -7.54 6.67 9.05
N THR A 41 -7.02 6.96 7.86
CA THR A 41 -7.72 7.76 6.85
C THR A 41 -7.69 7.09 5.49
N HIS A 42 -8.63 7.46 4.65
CA HIS A 42 -8.63 7.21 3.21
C HIS A 42 -9.06 8.48 2.45
N TRP A 43 -8.84 8.51 1.14
CA TRP A 43 -9.41 9.51 0.24
C TRP A 43 -10.72 9.00 -0.36
N SER A 44 -11.74 9.86 -0.41
CA SER A 44 -12.97 9.66 -1.19
C SER A 44 -12.73 9.95 -2.67
N ASP A 45 -13.69 9.55 -3.51
CA ASP A 45 -13.68 9.86 -4.94
C ASP A 45 -13.80 11.36 -5.23
N ASP A 46 -14.35 12.12 -4.27
CA ASP A 46 -14.44 13.59 -4.33
C ASP A 46 -13.14 14.29 -3.89
N GLY A 47 -12.11 13.53 -3.52
CA GLY A 47 -10.84 14.07 -3.06
C GLY A 47 -10.89 14.63 -1.63
N GLU A 48 -11.73 14.07 -0.76
CA GLU A 48 -11.76 14.38 0.67
C GLU A 48 -11.04 13.31 1.49
N GLN A 49 -10.26 13.72 2.49
CA GLN A 49 -9.63 12.79 3.43
C GLN A 49 -10.59 12.50 4.58
N ILE A 50 -11.00 11.23 4.71
CA ILE A 50 -12.00 10.78 5.66
C ILE A 50 -11.36 9.82 6.65
N ALA A 51 -11.63 10.03 7.94
CA ALA A 51 -11.21 9.11 8.99
C ALA A 51 -12.13 7.89 9.03
N ILE A 52 -11.53 6.70 9.08
CA ILE A 52 -12.24 5.42 9.11
C ILE A 52 -11.78 4.54 10.27
N PRO A 53 -12.68 3.69 10.80
CA PRO A 53 -12.30 2.58 11.64
C PRO A 53 -11.38 1.60 10.90
N ARG A 54 -10.40 1.05 11.61
CA ARG A 54 -9.42 0.11 11.04
C ARG A 54 -10.06 -1.18 10.52
N ASP A 55 -11.11 -1.66 11.18
CA ASP A 55 -11.85 -2.86 10.80
C ASP A 55 -12.58 -2.72 9.46
N MET A 56 -12.93 -1.49 9.06
CA MET A 56 -13.48 -1.25 7.72
C MET A 56 -12.50 -1.66 6.62
N ILE A 57 -11.19 -1.46 6.80
CA ILE A 57 -10.20 -1.83 5.78
C ILE A 57 -10.18 -3.35 5.58
N THR A 58 -10.17 -4.10 6.68
CA THR A 58 -10.10 -5.56 6.66
C THR A 58 -11.41 -6.22 6.22
N ASN A 59 -12.52 -5.50 6.25
CA ASN A 59 -13.83 -5.98 5.84
C ASN A 59 -14.14 -5.57 4.39
N GLN A 60 -13.49 -6.25 3.42
CA GLN A 60 -13.66 -6.04 1.97
C GLN A 60 -14.97 -6.61 1.39
N ALA A 61 -15.93 -7.01 2.23
CA ALA A 61 -17.16 -7.65 1.79
C ALA A 61 -18.22 -6.68 1.22
N SER A 62 -18.01 -5.36 1.29
CA SER A 62 -18.98 -4.36 0.82
C SER A 62 -18.43 -3.51 -0.33
N MET A 63 -19.32 -3.06 -1.23
CA MET A 63 -18.96 -2.10 -2.28
C MET A 63 -18.51 -0.73 -1.74
N SER A 64 -18.77 -0.48 -0.46
CA SER A 64 -18.36 0.73 0.27
C SER A 64 -17.02 0.60 1.00
N THR A 65 -16.30 -0.51 0.84
CA THR A 65 -15.01 -0.67 1.51
C THR A 65 -13.97 0.27 0.89
N PRO A 66 -13.17 0.97 1.72
CA PRO A 66 -12.04 1.75 1.23
C PRO A 66 -11.14 0.91 0.33
N LYS A 67 -10.69 1.51 -0.77
CA LYS A 67 -9.72 0.93 -1.71
C LYS A 67 -8.36 1.62 -1.64
N ASN A 68 -8.19 2.46 -0.64
CA ASN A 68 -6.96 3.19 -0.39
C ASN A 68 -6.87 3.58 1.09
N VAL A 69 -5.66 3.85 1.55
CA VAL A 69 -5.36 4.48 2.84
C VAL A 69 -4.11 5.33 2.73
N GLN A 70 -3.89 6.17 3.73
CA GLN A 70 -2.60 6.79 3.99
C GLN A 70 -1.85 6.03 5.08
N PHE A 71 -0.58 5.74 4.81
CA PHE A 71 0.42 5.40 5.81
C PHE A 71 1.23 6.64 6.15
N TRP A 72 1.65 6.81 7.40
CA TRP A 72 2.20 8.06 7.88
C TRP A 72 3.61 7.87 8.44
N SER A 73 4.58 8.66 7.98
CA SER A 73 5.91 8.74 8.60
C SER A 73 5.95 9.79 9.71
N THR A 74 5.21 10.88 9.53
CA THR A 74 5.02 11.95 10.51
C THR A 74 3.56 12.39 10.52
N SER A 75 3.20 13.41 11.30
CA SER A 75 1.83 13.95 11.29
C SER A 75 1.44 14.62 9.97
N SER A 76 2.39 14.97 9.11
CA SER A 76 2.19 15.74 7.87
C SER A 76 2.81 15.09 6.62
N GLU A 77 3.50 13.96 6.77
CA GLU A 77 4.07 13.21 5.66
C GLU A 77 3.43 11.83 5.60
N ASP A 78 2.84 11.53 4.44
CA ASP A 78 2.17 10.28 4.18
C ASP A 78 2.65 9.59 2.90
N LEU A 79 2.31 8.31 2.83
CA LEU A 79 2.43 7.44 1.69
C LEU A 79 1.01 6.98 1.35
N PHE A 80 0.51 7.44 0.22
CA PHE A 80 -0.78 7.01 -0.31
C PHE A 80 -0.64 5.62 -0.93
N VAL A 81 -1.47 4.69 -0.44
CA VAL A 81 -1.51 3.30 -0.90
C VAL A 81 -2.92 2.96 -1.34
N SER A 82 -3.07 2.48 -2.57
CA SER A 82 -4.34 2.01 -3.12
C SER A 82 -4.25 0.53 -3.49
N TRP A 83 -5.41 -0.13 -3.62
CA TRP A 83 -5.46 -1.51 -4.08
C TRP A 83 -6.68 -1.83 -4.93
N VAL A 84 -6.54 -2.87 -5.74
CA VAL A 84 -7.63 -3.47 -6.51
C VAL A 84 -7.56 -4.99 -6.41
N ASP A 85 -8.73 -5.61 -6.44
CA ASP A 85 -8.88 -7.06 -6.51
C ASP A 85 -8.33 -7.58 -7.86
N ALA A 86 -7.62 -8.71 -7.81
CA ALA A 86 -7.08 -9.40 -8.96
C ALA A 86 -7.46 -10.87 -8.88
N SER A 87 -7.51 -11.57 -10.02
CA SER A 87 -7.96 -12.97 -10.08
C SER A 87 -7.20 -13.92 -9.14
N LEU A 88 -5.98 -13.58 -8.73
CA LEU A 88 -5.08 -14.43 -7.92
C LEU A 88 -4.56 -13.73 -6.65
N GLY A 89 -5.12 -12.57 -6.29
CA GLY A 89 -4.62 -11.79 -5.16
C GLY A 89 -5.03 -10.32 -5.25
N TRP A 90 -4.13 -9.44 -4.82
CA TRP A 90 -4.42 -8.01 -4.72
C TRP A 90 -3.26 -7.21 -5.28
N TRP A 91 -3.59 -6.28 -6.17
CA TRP A 91 -2.63 -5.29 -6.63
C TRP A 91 -2.59 -4.15 -5.63
N PHE A 92 -1.43 -3.92 -5.03
CA PHE A 92 -1.17 -2.74 -4.21
C PHE A 92 -0.34 -1.74 -5.00
N SER A 93 -0.76 -0.48 -5.01
CA SER A 93 -0.07 0.64 -5.65
C SER A 93 0.38 1.64 -4.59
N PHE A 94 1.67 1.90 -4.53
CA PHE A 94 2.32 2.83 -3.61
C PHE A 94 2.72 4.08 -4.39
N HIS A 95 2.04 5.19 -4.12
CA HIS A 95 2.25 6.44 -4.84
C HIS A 95 3.37 7.24 -4.16
N LEU A 96 4.48 7.43 -4.87
CA LEU A 96 5.71 7.96 -4.30
C LEU A 96 5.86 9.48 -4.44
N ASP A 97 4.82 10.17 -4.89
CA ASP A 97 4.80 11.63 -4.95
C ASP A 97 4.90 12.19 -3.52
N GLY A 98 5.83 13.12 -3.28
CA GLY A 98 6.10 13.64 -1.93
C GLY A 98 6.97 12.75 -1.01
N VAL A 99 7.23 11.49 -1.34
CA VAL A 99 8.12 10.62 -0.55
C VAL A 99 9.58 10.97 -0.81
N ILE A 100 10.43 11.04 0.22
CA ILE A 100 11.87 11.34 0.04
C ILE A 100 12.61 10.23 -0.72
N PRO A 101 13.65 10.55 -1.52
CA PRO A 101 14.33 9.58 -2.38
C PRO A 101 14.82 8.31 -1.67
N GLU A 102 15.33 8.43 -0.45
CA GLU A 102 15.87 7.32 0.32
C GLU A 102 14.78 6.30 0.67
N LEU A 103 13.60 6.77 1.05
CA LEU A 103 12.45 5.92 1.35
C LEU A 103 11.88 5.28 0.08
N ARG A 104 11.92 5.97 -1.06
CA ARG A 104 11.52 5.36 -2.36
C ARG A 104 12.39 4.13 -2.66
N VAL A 105 13.71 4.28 -2.55
CA VAL A 105 14.67 3.19 -2.78
C VAL A 105 14.49 2.06 -1.77
N ALA A 106 14.30 2.38 -0.48
CA ALA A 106 14.10 1.39 0.57
C ALA A 106 12.82 0.58 0.35
N LEU A 107 11.71 1.23 -0.02
CA LEU A 107 10.44 0.57 -0.33
C LEU A 107 10.55 -0.31 -1.59
N THR A 108 11.17 0.19 -2.67
CA THR A 108 11.43 -0.61 -3.87
C THR A 108 12.25 -1.84 -3.53
N THR A 109 13.27 -1.70 -2.68
CA THR A 109 14.14 -2.82 -2.25
C THR A 109 13.36 -3.84 -1.43
N ALA A 110 12.57 -3.39 -0.45
CA ALA A 110 11.75 -4.26 0.39
C ALA A 110 10.75 -5.07 -0.44
N LEU A 111 10.00 -4.42 -1.33
CA LEU A 111 9.04 -5.07 -2.22
C LEU A 111 9.73 -6.05 -3.19
N SER A 112 10.85 -5.64 -3.77
CA SER A 112 11.63 -6.50 -4.67
C SER A 112 12.13 -7.75 -3.94
N ASN A 113 12.62 -7.62 -2.70
CA ASN A 113 13.07 -8.77 -1.90
C ASN A 113 11.91 -9.72 -1.61
N SER A 114 10.75 -9.22 -1.20
CA SER A 114 9.60 -10.07 -0.91
C SER A 114 9.08 -10.81 -2.15
N VAL A 115 9.12 -10.18 -3.32
CA VAL A 115 8.75 -10.84 -4.58
C VAL A 115 9.82 -11.84 -5.03
N LEU A 116 11.10 -11.44 -5.08
CA LEU A 116 12.18 -12.23 -5.68
C LEU A 116 12.73 -13.35 -4.77
N ILE A 117 12.58 -13.22 -3.46
CA ILE A 117 13.15 -14.15 -2.49
C ILE A 117 12.04 -14.95 -1.81
N GLU A 118 11.07 -14.27 -1.21
CA GLU A 118 10.07 -14.90 -0.34
C GLU A 118 8.95 -15.57 -1.16
N SER A 119 8.48 -14.89 -2.22
CA SER A 119 7.26 -15.28 -2.94
C SER A 119 7.50 -15.73 -4.38
N LYS A 120 8.77 -15.89 -4.81
CA LYS A 120 9.13 -16.12 -6.23
C LYS A 120 8.41 -17.28 -6.91
N LEU A 121 8.11 -18.34 -6.18
CA LEU A 121 7.46 -19.54 -6.72
C LEU A 121 5.96 -19.36 -6.97
N GLN A 122 5.37 -18.26 -6.49
CA GLN A 122 3.94 -18.02 -6.58
C GLN A 122 3.53 -17.36 -7.90
N TYR A 123 4.46 -16.72 -8.62
CA TYR A 123 4.11 -15.83 -9.73
C TYR A 123 4.25 -16.46 -11.12
N GLU A 124 4.98 -17.58 -11.27
CA GLU A 124 5.18 -18.25 -12.57
C GLU A 124 5.49 -17.25 -13.71
N ASP A 125 4.54 -17.03 -14.65
CA ASP A 125 4.66 -16.13 -15.80
C ASP A 125 4.00 -14.75 -15.60
N GLU A 126 3.57 -14.42 -14.38
CA GLU A 126 2.90 -13.16 -14.07
C GLU A 126 3.86 -12.00 -13.79
N CYS A 127 3.40 -10.78 -14.06
CA CYS A 127 4.03 -9.60 -13.51
C CYS A 127 3.76 -9.54 -12.01
N ALA A 128 4.79 -9.55 -11.17
CA ALA A 128 4.65 -9.47 -9.71
C ALA A 128 4.96 -8.08 -9.16
N PHE A 129 5.85 -7.33 -9.81
CA PHE A 129 6.30 -6.02 -9.38
C PHE A 129 6.64 -5.14 -10.59
N ARG A 130 6.18 -3.89 -10.59
CA ARG A 130 6.49 -2.92 -11.64
C ARG A 130 6.52 -1.49 -11.11
N ILE A 131 7.11 -0.61 -11.91
CA ILE A 131 7.15 0.83 -11.67
C ILE A 131 6.43 1.51 -12.83
N ASP A 132 5.32 2.16 -12.51
CA ASP A 132 4.53 2.94 -13.46
C ASP A 132 4.76 4.45 -13.20
N PHE A 133 4.42 5.30 -14.18
CA PHE A 133 4.49 6.76 -14.05
C PHE A 133 3.19 7.38 -14.56
N ASP A 134 2.54 8.16 -13.69
CA ASP A 134 1.39 9.01 -14.04
C ASP A 134 1.82 10.38 -14.59
#